data_AF-A0A0G0AGH2-F1
#
_entry.id   AF-A0A0G0AGH2-F1
#
_cell.length_a   1.000
_cell.length_b   1.000
_cell.length_c   1.000
_cell.angle_alpha   90.00
_cell.angle_beta   90.00
_cell.angle_gamma   90.00
#
_symmetry.space_group_name_H-M   'P 1'
#
loop_
_entity.id
_entity.type
_entity.pdbx_description
1 polymer ?
#
loop_
_entity_poly.entity_id
_entity_poly.type
_entity_poly.pdbx_seq_one_letter_code
_entity_poly.pdbx_strand_id
1 'polypeptide(L)'
;MTSYVPALNFAFLTRYYDPIVELIGQRKQLREKTLQALALRRNEKLLDVGCGTGSLLVEAKQTFPAVKMIGIDIDPAMLARARAKITEKKLDVSLKQASIDALPFANSSFNAVVSTLMFHHLPTKTKRKALQEIYRVLKPRGRFLLVDIGRPRDFLTKTFTGAIKFLNLDQIEKLLNAITPKDRITIRDRAILESLFSTGLRIAELVALNTEQFANIKDKKDFELSVIGKGGNPRTVYFSERALGYIKKYLSLRNSKEKSLFINFRDKDGTGSRLTSRSIERIVKKYAILAGIPVFTTPHTLRHSYATDLLTQGVDLRSIQEFLGHKNIVTTQIYTHVTNKRLRDIHRQFHGGKNLKS
;
A
#
# COMPACT_ATOMS: atom_id res chain seq x y z
N MET A 1 6.51 -26.07 12.88
CA MET A 1 5.21 -25.42 12.65
C MET A 1 5.45 -23.99 12.21
N THR A 2 5.37 -23.72 10.91
CA THR A 2 5.55 -22.39 10.32
C THR A 2 4.28 -21.58 10.50
N SER A 3 4.38 -20.38 11.07
CA SER A 3 3.21 -19.52 11.31
C SER A 3 2.65 -18.99 9.98
N TYR A 4 1.43 -19.41 9.68
CA TYR A 4 0.63 -18.91 8.57
C TYR A 4 0.00 -17.56 8.95
N VAL A 5 0.13 -16.56 8.08
CA VAL A 5 -0.59 -15.28 8.18
C VAL A 5 -1.54 -15.21 6.98
N PRO A 6 -2.87 -15.21 7.19
CA PRO A 6 -3.84 -15.17 6.10
C PRO A 6 -3.71 -13.92 5.24
N ALA A 7 -4.03 -14.04 3.95
CA ALA A 7 -3.98 -12.93 2.97
C ALA A 7 -4.86 -11.72 3.35
N LEU A 8 -5.84 -11.89 4.25
CA LEU A 8 -6.59 -10.84 4.93
C LEU A 8 -7.00 -11.30 6.33
N ASN A 9 -6.81 -10.45 7.35
CA ASN A 9 -7.08 -10.76 8.76
C ASN A 9 -8.60 -10.76 9.13
N PHE A 10 -9.50 -11.00 8.17
CA PHE A 10 -10.95 -10.95 8.40
C PHE A 10 -11.67 -12.03 7.58
N ALA A 11 -12.03 -13.16 8.21
CA ALA A 11 -12.77 -14.27 7.61
C ALA A 11 -14.13 -13.86 6.98
N PHE A 12 -14.69 -12.72 7.40
CA PHE A 12 -15.97 -12.18 6.92
C PHE A 12 -15.92 -11.59 5.49
N LEU A 13 -14.78 -11.05 5.06
CA LEU A 13 -14.64 -10.38 3.75
C LEU A 13 -14.46 -11.35 2.57
N THR A 14 -14.24 -12.63 2.86
CA THR A 14 -14.02 -13.67 1.85
C THR A 14 -15.20 -13.80 0.87
N ARG A 15 -16.44 -13.54 1.33
CA ARG A 15 -17.67 -13.60 0.49
C ARG A 15 -17.69 -12.60 -0.67
N TYR A 16 -16.99 -11.47 -0.52
CA TYR A 16 -16.95 -10.40 -1.52
C TYR A 16 -15.64 -10.37 -2.31
N TYR A 17 -14.74 -11.35 -2.11
CA TYR A 17 -13.43 -11.40 -2.74
C TYR A 17 -13.52 -11.50 -4.27
N ASP A 18 -14.30 -12.46 -4.80
CA ASP A 18 -14.37 -12.69 -6.24
C ASP A 18 -15.02 -11.52 -7.02
N PRO A 19 -16.15 -10.91 -6.59
CA PRO A 19 -16.74 -9.74 -7.26
C PRO A 19 -15.86 -8.49 -7.23
N ILE A 20 -15.16 -8.23 -6.11
CA ILE A 20 -14.25 -7.08 -5.97
C ILE A 20 -13.00 -7.28 -6.83
N VAL A 21 -12.55 -8.52 -7.00
CA VAL A 21 -11.38 -8.89 -7.80
C VAL A 21 -11.68 -8.89 -9.30
N GLU A 22 -12.91 -9.22 -9.71
CA GLU A 22 -13.35 -9.16 -11.12
C GLU A 22 -13.57 -7.73 -11.62
N LEU A 23 -13.96 -6.79 -10.74
CA LEU A 23 -14.16 -5.38 -11.07
C LEU A 23 -12.88 -4.63 -11.47
N ILE A 24 -11.70 -5.18 -11.16
CA ILE A 24 -10.39 -4.63 -11.56
C ILE A 24 -10.00 -5.27 -12.90
N GLY A 25 -10.39 -4.62 -14.01
CA GLY A 25 -10.28 -5.13 -15.40
C GLY A 25 -8.90 -5.56 -15.91
N GLN A 26 -7.83 -5.45 -15.12
CA GLN A 26 -6.48 -5.89 -15.48
C GLN A 26 -6.26 -7.42 -15.33
N ARG A 27 -7.08 -8.13 -14.53
CA ARG A 27 -6.84 -9.56 -14.25
C ARG A 27 -7.21 -10.52 -15.37
N LYS A 28 -8.22 -10.20 -16.19
CA LYS A 28 -8.59 -11.03 -17.34
C LYS A 28 -7.47 -11.07 -18.39
N GLN A 29 -6.96 -9.89 -18.75
CA GLN A 29 -5.84 -9.76 -19.69
C GLN A 29 -4.55 -10.43 -19.17
N LEU A 30 -4.30 -10.41 -17.85
CA LEU A 30 -3.18 -11.12 -17.25
C LEU A 30 -3.31 -12.64 -17.38
N ARG A 31 -4.51 -13.20 -17.15
CA ARG A 31 -4.77 -14.64 -17.31
C ARG A 31 -4.61 -15.07 -18.77
N GLU A 32 -5.18 -14.32 -19.71
CA GLU A 32 -5.01 -14.59 -21.16
C GLU A 32 -3.51 -14.63 -21.56
N LYS A 33 -2.72 -13.63 -21.16
CA LYS A 33 -1.26 -13.62 -21.38
C LYS A 33 -0.55 -14.78 -20.71
N THR A 34 -0.98 -15.16 -19.52
CA THR A 34 -0.43 -16.32 -18.78
C THR A 34 -0.69 -17.61 -19.55
N LEU A 35 -1.90 -17.82 -20.04
CA LEU A 35 -2.27 -19.01 -20.82
C LEU A 35 -1.50 -19.09 -22.14
N GLN A 36 -1.32 -17.96 -22.83
CA GLN A 36 -0.50 -17.88 -24.04
C GLN A 36 0.96 -18.24 -23.74
N ALA A 37 1.55 -17.66 -22.70
CA ALA A 37 2.94 -17.94 -22.30
C ALA A 37 3.16 -19.38 -21.81
N LEU A 38 2.13 -20.02 -21.26
CA LEU A 38 2.20 -21.43 -20.88
C LEU A 38 2.30 -22.36 -22.07
N ALA A 39 1.90 -21.96 -23.30
CA ALA A 39 2.08 -22.75 -24.52
C ALA A 39 1.75 -24.26 -24.37
N LEU A 40 0.62 -24.58 -23.72
CA LEU A 40 0.23 -25.95 -23.36
C LEU A 40 -0.10 -26.82 -24.58
N ARG A 41 0.28 -28.10 -24.50
CA ARG A 41 0.02 -29.13 -25.52
C ARG A 41 -0.95 -30.19 -24.98
N ARG A 42 -1.74 -30.82 -25.85
CA ARG A 42 -2.87 -31.72 -25.46
C ARG A 42 -2.53 -32.78 -24.41
N ASN A 43 -1.32 -33.33 -24.38
CA ASN A 43 -0.93 -34.44 -23.50
C ASN A 43 -0.08 -34.02 -22.29
N GLU A 44 -0.08 -32.73 -21.95
CA GLU A 44 0.72 -32.22 -20.85
C GLU A 44 -0.02 -32.27 -19.51
N LYS A 45 0.77 -32.24 -18.44
CA LYS A 45 0.30 -32.07 -17.07
C LYS A 45 0.74 -30.71 -16.53
N LEU A 46 -0.23 -29.91 -16.11
CA LEU A 46 -0.04 -28.59 -15.49
C LEU A 46 -0.25 -28.68 -13.98
N LEU A 47 0.66 -28.08 -13.22
CA LEU A 47 0.49 -27.80 -11.80
C LEU A 47 0.34 -26.28 -11.58
N ASP A 48 -0.74 -25.85 -10.97
CA ASP A 48 -0.91 -24.47 -10.48
C ASP A 48 -0.61 -24.42 -8.98
N VAL A 49 0.50 -23.79 -8.60
CA VAL A 49 0.94 -23.68 -7.20
C VAL A 49 0.50 -22.35 -6.60
N GLY A 50 -0.34 -22.43 -5.56
CA GLY A 50 -1.04 -21.28 -4.99
C GLY A 50 -2.24 -20.87 -5.85
N CYS A 51 -3.09 -21.84 -6.21
CA CYS A 51 -4.16 -21.64 -7.19
C CYS A 51 -5.29 -20.70 -6.70
N GLY A 52 -5.32 -20.35 -5.41
CA GLY A 52 -6.31 -19.46 -4.82
C GLY A 52 -7.73 -19.97 -5.08
N THR A 53 -8.60 -19.08 -5.58
CA THR A 53 -9.98 -19.45 -5.93
C THR A 53 -10.12 -20.21 -7.26
N GLY A 54 -9.01 -20.67 -7.87
CA GLY A 54 -9.03 -21.55 -9.05
C GLY A 54 -9.41 -20.88 -10.37
N SER A 55 -9.47 -19.55 -10.43
CA SER A 55 -9.95 -18.83 -11.62
C SER A 55 -9.07 -19.07 -12.86
N LEU A 56 -7.73 -19.17 -12.69
CA LEU A 56 -6.82 -19.52 -13.77
C LEU A 56 -7.05 -20.97 -14.24
N LEU A 57 -7.18 -21.93 -13.31
CA LEU A 57 -7.44 -23.33 -13.64
C LEU A 57 -8.72 -23.53 -14.44
N VAL A 58 -9.78 -22.78 -14.07
CA VAL A 58 -11.04 -22.78 -14.81
C VAL A 58 -10.83 -22.33 -16.26
N GLU A 59 -10.21 -21.16 -16.46
CA GLU A 59 -9.96 -20.59 -17.78
C GLU A 59 -9.00 -21.46 -18.60
N ALA A 60 -7.95 -21.97 -17.96
CA ALA A 60 -6.98 -22.89 -18.55
C ALA A 60 -7.65 -24.17 -19.03
N LYS A 61 -8.50 -24.80 -18.19
CA LYS A 61 -9.16 -26.06 -18.54
C LYS A 61 -10.18 -25.88 -19.65
N GLN A 62 -10.89 -24.75 -19.69
CA GLN A 62 -11.79 -24.41 -20.79
C GLN A 62 -11.01 -24.20 -22.10
N THR A 63 -9.82 -23.59 -22.04
CA THR A 63 -8.97 -23.36 -23.21
C THR A 63 -8.24 -24.63 -23.69
N PHE A 64 -7.83 -25.48 -22.75
CA PHE A 64 -7.03 -26.69 -23.00
C PHE A 64 -7.67 -27.92 -22.33
N PRO A 65 -8.80 -28.42 -22.85
CA PRO A 65 -9.60 -29.46 -22.18
C PRO A 65 -8.86 -30.80 -22.01
N ALA A 66 -7.92 -31.12 -22.91
CA ALA A 66 -7.15 -32.36 -22.88
C ALA A 66 -6.01 -32.35 -21.83
N VAL A 67 -5.59 -31.17 -21.35
CA VAL A 67 -4.49 -31.05 -20.39
C VAL A 67 -4.95 -31.52 -19.01
N LYS A 68 -4.13 -32.34 -18.35
CA LYS A 68 -4.36 -32.74 -16.95
C LYS A 68 -3.92 -31.60 -16.04
N MET A 69 -4.83 -31.07 -15.24
CA MET A 69 -4.57 -29.90 -14.39
C MET A 69 -4.72 -30.24 -12.92
N ILE A 70 -3.76 -29.81 -12.12
CA ILE A 70 -3.77 -29.95 -10.67
C ILE A 70 -3.54 -28.57 -10.06
N GLY A 71 -4.42 -28.16 -9.16
CA GLY A 71 -4.25 -26.96 -8.32
C GLY A 71 -3.86 -27.33 -6.91
N ILE A 72 -2.92 -26.60 -6.33
CA ILE A 72 -2.64 -26.66 -4.90
C ILE A 72 -2.76 -25.29 -4.23
N ASP A 73 -3.25 -25.29 -3.00
CA ASP A 73 -3.23 -24.13 -2.12
C ASP A 73 -3.06 -24.60 -0.68
N ILE A 74 -2.47 -23.75 0.17
CA ILE A 74 -2.31 -24.05 1.60
C ILE A 74 -3.61 -23.75 2.36
N ASP A 75 -4.42 -22.83 1.86
CA ASP A 75 -5.66 -22.37 2.48
C ASP A 75 -6.86 -23.23 2.04
N PRO A 76 -7.48 -24.00 2.95
CA PRO A 76 -8.63 -24.83 2.62
C PRO A 76 -9.85 -24.01 2.17
N ALA A 77 -9.99 -22.76 2.60
CA ALA A 77 -11.10 -21.90 2.18
C ALA A 77 -10.95 -21.46 0.71
N MET A 78 -9.72 -21.26 0.23
CA MET A 78 -9.46 -20.99 -1.18
C MET A 78 -9.78 -22.21 -2.04
N LEU A 79 -9.36 -23.40 -1.60
CA LEU A 79 -9.68 -24.65 -2.29
C LEU A 79 -11.18 -24.95 -2.32
N ALA A 80 -11.93 -24.61 -1.27
CA ALA A 80 -13.38 -24.75 -1.27
C ALA A 80 -14.03 -23.88 -2.38
N ARG A 81 -13.54 -22.65 -2.58
CA ARG A 81 -14.01 -21.77 -3.66
C ARG A 81 -13.61 -22.27 -5.04
N ALA A 82 -12.35 -22.69 -5.19
CA ALA A 82 -11.87 -23.29 -6.43
C ALA A 82 -12.72 -24.51 -6.81
N ARG A 83 -13.01 -25.38 -5.83
CA ARG A 83 -13.86 -26.56 -6.01
C ARG A 83 -15.27 -26.18 -6.45
N ALA A 84 -15.88 -25.18 -5.81
CA ALA A 84 -17.20 -24.69 -6.20
C ALA A 84 -17.23 -24.26 -7.68
N LYS A 85 -16.28 -23.41 -8.12
CA LYS A 85 -16.19 -22.93 -9.52
C LYS A 85 -15.93 -24.06 -10.52
N ILE A 86 -15.07 -25.01 -10.16
CA ILE A 86 -14.71 -26.16 -11.01
C ILE A 86 -15.92 -27.09 -11.17
N THR A 87 -16.63 -27.39 -10.08
CA THR A 87 -17.84 -28.24 -10.10
C THR A 87 -18.98 -27.57 -10.86
N GLU A 88 -19.24 -26.29 -10.63
CA GLU A 88 -20.27 -25.51 -11.33
C GLU A 88 -20.08 -25.58 -12.85
N LYS A 89 -18.82 -25.52 -13.32
CA LYS A 89 -18.46 -25.58 -14.74
C LYS A 89 -18.17 -27.00 -15.25
N LYS A 90 -18.35 -28.04 -14.41
CA LYS A 90 -18.11 -29.46 -14.73
C LYS A 90 -16.72 -29.73 -15.33
N LEU A 91 -15.70 -29.09 -14.76
CA LEU A 91 -14.32 -29.18 -15.26
C LEU A 91 -13.53 -30.29 -14.56
N ASP A 92 -12.78 -31.07 -15.34
CA ASP A 92 -11.85 -32.09 -14.82
C ASP A 92 -10.53 -31.46 -14.36
N VAL A 93 -10.50 -31.01 -13.11
CA VAL A 93 -9.33 -30.43 -12.43
C VAL A 93 -9.21 -31.02 -11.03
N SER A 94 -8.01 -31.50 -10.67
CA SER A 94 -7.74 -32.02 -9.33
C SER A 94 -7.26 -30.90 -8.40
N LEU A 95 -7.75 -30.87 -7.16
CA LEU A 95 -7.33 -29.90 -6.14
C LEU A 95 -6.74 -30.62 -4.93
N LYS A 96 -5.60 -30.16 -4.42
CA LYS A 96 -4.93 -30.74 -3.25
C LYS A 96 -4.43 -29.65 -2.29
N GLN A 97 -4.72 -29.81 -1.00
CA GLN A 97 -4.14 -28.93 0.02
C GLN A 97 -2.66 -29.29 0.21
N ALA A 98 -1.77 -28.34 -0.04
CA ALA A 98 -0.33 -28.56 0.08
C ALA A 98 0.44 -27.24 0.20
N SER A 99 1.58 -27.30 0.89
CA SER A 99 2.54 -26.20 0.88
C SER A 99 3.45 -26.28 -0.34
N ILE A 100 3.80 -25.12 -0.89
CA ILE A 100 4.70 -25.05 -2.06
C ILE A 100 6.15 -25.43 -1.73
N ASP A 101 6.56 -25.34 -0.46
CA ASP A 101 7.90 -25.73 -0.02
C ASP A 101 8.04 -27.23 0.30
N ALA A 102 6.97 -28.01 0.10
CA ALA A 102 6.95 -29.47 0.21
C ALA A 102 5.84 -30.04 -0.69
N LEU A 103 6.12 -30.18 -1.99
CA LEU A 103 5.14 -30.60 -2.99
C LEU A 103 4.89 -32.11 -2.90
N PRO A 104 3.64 -32.57 -2.71
CA PRO A 104 3.30 -33.97 -2.47
C PRO A 104 3.15 -34.74 -3.79
N PHE A 105 4.15 -34.63 -4.66
CA PHE A 105 4.23 -35.24 -5.98
C PHE A 105 5.60 -35.87 -6.21
N ALA A 106 5.66 -36.92 -7.02
CA ALA A 106 6.90 -37.57 -7.41
C ALA A 106 7.77 -36.65 -8.30
N ASN A 107 9.05 -36.96 -8.38
CA ASN A 107 9.98 -36.25 -9.26
C ASN A 107 9.51 -36.34 -10.72
N SER A 108 9.73 -35.28 -11.50
CA SER A 108 9.43 -35.27 -12.94
C SER A 108 8.00 -35.66 -13.32
N SER A 109 7.03 -35.22 -12.52
CA SER A 109 5.60 -35.49 -12.72
C SER A 109 4.90 -34.53 -13.67
N PHE A 110 5.42 -33.31 -13.87
CA PHE A 110 4.73 -32.23 -14.58
C PHE A 110 5.49 -31.70 -15.79
N ASN A 111 4.76 -31.34 -16.84
CA ASN A 111 5.30 -30.70 -18.03
C ASN A 111 5.39 -29.18 -17.84
N ALA A 112 4.42 -28.60 -17.13
CA ALA A 112 4.39 -27.20 -16.80
C ALA A 112 4.00 -27.00 -15.33
N VAL A 113 4.64 -26.02 -14.70
CA VAL A 113 4.23 -25.49 -13.40
C VAL A 113 3.96 -24.00 -13.59
N VAL A 114 2.85 -23.51 -13.04
CA VAL A 114 2.51 -22.10 -13.03
C VAL A 114 2.32 -21.63 -11.59
N SER A 115 2.75 -20.41 -11.30
CA SER A 115 2.36 -19.71 -10.07
C SER A 115 2.03 -18.28 -10.42
N THR A 116 0.86 -17.81 -9.98
CA THR A 116 0.42 -16.45 -10.24
C THR A 116 0.17 -15.68 -8.95
N LEU A 117 0.85 -14.55 -8.77
CA LEU A 117 0.65 -13.61 -7.65
C LEU A 117 0.69 -14.28 -6.26
N MET A 118 1.64 -15.19 -6.04
CA MET A 118 1.76 -15.92 -4.77
C MET A 118 3.15 -15.86 -4.16
N PHE A 119 4.22 -15.98 -4.97
CA PHE A 119 5.60 -15.93 -4.49
C PHE A 119 5.89 -14.63 -3.72
N HIS A 120 5.29 -13.48 -4.02
CA HIS A 120 5.53 -12.25 -3.25
C HIS A 120 5.11 -12.37 -1.77
N HIS A 121 4.19 -13.27 -1.41
CA HIS A 121 3.82 -13.54 -0.02
C HIS A 121 4.82 -14.44 0.73
N LEU A 122 5.74 -15.09 0.02
CA LEU A 122 6.69 -16.04 0.62
C LEU A 122 7.96 -15.37 1.16
N PRO A 123 8.44 -15.76 2.36
CA PRO A 123 9.77 -15.40 2.83
C PRO A 123 10.87 -15.90 1.87
N THR A 124 12.02 -15.22 1.83
CA THR A 124 13.15 -15.59 0.94
C THR A 124 13.60 -17.03 1.09
N LYS A 125 13.62 -17.56 2.33
CA LYS A 125 13.99 -18.97 2.59
C LYS A 125 12.95 -19.93 1.98
N THR A 126 11.66 -19.62 2.12
CA THR A 126 10.57 -20.41 1.55
C THR A 126 10.56 -20.35 0.01
N LYS A 127 10.85 -19.19 -0.58
CA LYS A 127 11.01 -19.06 -2.05
C LYS A 127 12.08 -20.01 -2.60
N ARG A 128 13.22 -20.13 -1.92
CA ARG A 128 14.31 -21.03 -2.34
C ARG A 128 13.85 -22.49 -2.32
N LYS A 129 13.17 -22.93 -1.26
CA LYS A 129 12.61 -24.28 -1.16
C LYS A 129 11.52 -24.54 -2.20
N ALA A 130 10.63 -23.58 -2.40
CA ALA A 130 9.60 -23.63 -3.43
C ALA A 130 10.20 -23.85 -4.82
N LEU A 131 11.24 -23.10 -5.19
CA LEU A 131 11.92 -23.28 -6.48
C LEU A 131 12.60 -24.66 -6.60
N GLN A 132 13.18 -25.18 -5.52
CA GLN A 132 13.75 -26.54 -5.50
C GLN A 132 12.67 -27.60 -5.72
N GLU A 133 11.53 -27.47 -5.05
CA GLU A 133 10.40 -28.39 -5.20
C GLU A 133 9.78 -28.32 -6.59
N ILE A 134 9.61 -27.12 -7.15
CA ILE A 134 9.12 -26.92 -8.52
C ILE A 134 10.06 -27.57 -9.52
N TYR A 135 11.37 -27.33 -9.38
CA TYR A 135 12.38 -27.97 -10.22
C TYR A 135 12.31 -29.49 -10.12
N ARG A 136 12.19 -30.04 -8.90
CA ARG A 136 12.09 -31.47 -8.63
C ARG A 136 10.90 -32.11 -9.34
N VAL A 137 9.72 -31.48 -9.31
CA VAL A 137 8.50 -32.06 -9.90
C VAL A 137 8.38 -31.82 -11.41
N LEU A 138 9.21 -30.96 -12.00
CA LEU A 138 9.25 -30.75 -13.45
C LEU A 138 9.99 -31.89 -14.17
N LYS A 139 9.44 -32.30 -15.32
CA LYS A 139 10.11 -33.21 -16.25
C LYS A 139 11.35 -32.55 -16.88
N PRO A 140 12.30 -33.32 -17.43
CA PRO A 140 13.31 -32.78 -18.33
C PRO A 140 12.64 -31.93 -19.43
N ARG A 141 13.17 -30.73 -19.68
CA ARG A 141 12.58 -29.72 -20.59
C ARG A 141 11.18 -29.22 -20.19
N GLY A 142 10.75 -29.50 -18.96
CA GLY A 142 9.55 -28.90 -18.37
C GLY A 142 9.74 -27.39 -18.15
N ARG A 143 8.63 -26.67 -18.08
CA ARG A 143 8.65 -25.21 -17.96
C ARG A 143 7.98 -24.71 -16.70
N PHE A 144 8.59 -23.71 -16.09
CA PHE A 144 8.02 -22.99 -14.97
C PHE A 144 7.65 -21.58 -15.43
N LEU A 145 6.39 -21.21 -15.30
CA LEU A 145 5.93 -19.84 -15.50
C LEU A 145 5.60 -19.19 -14.16
N LEU A 146 6.44 -18.24 -13.76
CA LEU A 146 6.20 -17.41 -12.60
C LEU A 146 5.61 -16.07 -13.05
N VAL A 147 4.30 -15.90 -12.84
CA VAL A 147 3.63 -14.61 -13.03
C VAL A 147 3.48 -13.97 -11.67
N ASP A 148 4.56 -13.37 -11.21
CA ASP A 148 4.55 -12.64 -9.95
C ASP A 148 4.85 -11.17 -10.19
N ILE A 149 4.62 -10.40 -9.16
CA ILE A 149 5.08 -9.03 -9.14
C ILE A 149 6.60 -9.11 -8.95
N GLY A 150 7.34 -8.79 -10.01
CA GLY A 150 8.77 -9.02 -10.09
C GLY A 150 9.58 -8.29 -9.00
N ARG A 151 10.88 -8.62 -8.90
CA ARG A 151 11.82 -7.72 -8.22
C ARG A 151 11.70 -6.37 -8.94
N PRO A 152 11.39 -5.31 -8.20
CA PRO A 152 11.10 -4.03 -8.80
C PRO A 152 12.35 -3.55 -9.53
N ARG A 153 12.27 -3.52 -10.86
CA ARG A 153 13.32 -2.91 -11.67
C ARG A 153 13.30 -1.40 -11.46
N ASP A 154 12.11 -0.87 -11.17
CA ASP A 154 11.90 0.49 -10.68
C ASP A 154 11.15 0.48 -9.35
N PHE A 155 11.48 1.43 -8.47
CA PHE A 155 10.93 1.60 -7.12
C PHE A 155 9.39 1.51 -7.07
N LEU A 156 8.70 1.94 -8.13
CA LEU A 156 7.25 1.85 -8.30
C LEU A 156 6.69 0.46 -8.01
N THR A 157 7.32 -0.57 -8.58
CA THR A 157 6.95 -1.98 -8.36
C THR A 157 7.29 -2.49 -6.95
N LYS A 158 8.22 -1.82 -6.24
CA LYS A 158 8.67 -2.11 -4.85
C LYS A 158 7.67 -1.58 -3.85
N THR A 159 6.94 -0.56 -4.27
CA THR A 159 5.82 0.06 -3.57
C THR A 159 4.55 -0.76 -3.83
N PHE A 160 4.31 -1.24 -5.05
CA PHE A 160 3.06 -1.96 -5.41
C PHE A 160 2.89 -3.41 -4.89
N THR A 161 3.94 -4.08 -4.39
CA THR A 161 3.93 -5.52 -4.02
C THR A 161 3.42 -5.86 -2.62
N GLY A 162 3.50 -4.92 -1.68
CA GLY A 162 2.57 -4.93 -0.56
C GLY A 162 1.39 -4.10 -1.02
N ALA A 163 0.15 -4.56 -0.85
CA ALA A 163 -1.01 -3.74 -1.16
C ALA A 163 -0.95 -2.44 -0.34
N ILE A 164 -0.31 -1.41 -0.92
CA ILE A 164 -0.21 -0.09 -0.32
C ILE A 164 -1.60 0.48 -0.41
N LYS A 165 -2.20 0.53 0.76
CA LYS A 165 -3.48 1.18 0.97
C LYS A 165 -3.21 2.68 0.91
N PHE A 166 -3.64 3.32 -0.17
CA PHE A 166 -3.68 4.77 -0.33
C PHE A 166 -5.11 5.21 -0.66
N LEU A 167 -5.37 6.50 -0.52
CA LEU A 167 -6.61 7.15 -0.90
C LEU A 167 -6.37 7.92 -2.19
N ASN A 168 -7.32 7.88 -3.12
CA ASN A 168 -7.31 8.80 -4.26
C ASN A 168 -7.70 10.22 -3.82
N LEU A 169 -7.53 11.20 -4.71
CA LEU A 169 -7.82 12.61 -4.39
C LEU A 169 -9.26 12.84 -3.92
N ASP A 170 -10.25 12.21 -4.55
CA ASP A 170 -11.66 12.33 -4.13
C ASP A 170 -11.89 11.83 -2.69
N GLN A 171 -11.22 10.73 -2.32
CA GLN A 171 -11.29 10.19 -0.96
C GLN A 171 -10.54 11.06 0.05
N ILE A 172 -9.43 11.67 -0.34
CA ILE A 172 -8.73 12.67 0.48
C ILE A 172 -9.63 13.89 0.69
N GLU A 173 -10.29 14.38 -0.36
CA GLU A 173 -11.21 15.50 -0.27
C GLU A 173 -12.37 15.19 0.68
N LYS A 174 -13.01 14.02 0.52
CA LYS A 174 -14.05 13.54 1.45
C LYS A 174 -13.55 13.44 2.89
N LEU A 175 -12.34 12.91 3.11
CA LEU A 175 -11.74 12.80 4.45
C LEU A 175 -11.58 14.17 5.10
N LEU A 176 -11.02 15.12 4.36
CA LEU A 176 -10.79 16.47 4.85
C LEU A 176 -12.14 17.14 5.14
N ASN A 177 -13.08 17.09 4.19
CA ASN A 177 -14.38 17.76 4.27
C ASN A 177 -15.37 17.12 5.26
N ALA A 178 -15.12 15.89 5.71
CA ALA A 178 -15.85 15.29 6.84
C ALA A 178 -15.62 16.04 8.18
N ILE A 179 -14.65 16.96 8.24
CA ILE A 179 -14.40 17.80 9.40
C ILE A 179 -15.06 19.16 9.19
N THR A 180 -16.20 19.38 9.84
CA THR A 180 -16.81 20.71 9.93
C THR A 180 -16.05 21.58 10.95
N PRO A 181 -15.29 22.62 10.55
CA PRO A 181 -14.45 23.38 11.46
C PRO A 181 -15.29 24.38 12.25
N LYS A 182 -15.67 24.04 13.48
CA LYS A 182 -16.57 24.84 14.34
C LYS A 182 -15.97 25.26 15.67
N ASP A 183 -14.94 24.54 16.13
CA ASP A 183 -14.33 24.73 17.43
C ASP A 183 -12.82 24.43 17.35
N ARG A 184 -12.08 24.74 18.44
CA ARG A 184 -10.64 24.50 18.53
C ARG A 184 -10.25 23.02 18.30
N ILE A 185 -11.14 22.06 18.56
CA ILE A 185 -10.87 20.62 18.41
C ILE A 185 -10.97 20.22 16.94
N THR A 186 -12.07 20.57 16.27
CA THR A 186 -12.31 20.28 14.85
C THR A 186 -11.32 21.02 13.95
N ILE A 187 -10.95 22.26 14.30
CA ILE A 187 -9.91 23.02 13.60
C ILE A 187 -8.53 22.38 13.80
N ARG A 188 -8.20 21.91 15.01
CA ARG A 188 -6.98 21.13 15.27
C ARG A 188 -6.95 19.86 14.40
N ASP A 189 -8.04 19.11 14.40
CA ASP A 189 -8.13 17.85 13.66
C ASP A 189 -7.98 18.07 12.15
N ARG A 190 -8.57 19.15 11.61
CA ARG A 190 -8.39 19.57 10.22
C ARG A 190 -6.94 19.96 9.94
N ALA A 191 -6.31 20.75 10.80
CA ALA A 191 -4.90 21.09 10.68
C ALA A 191 -3.99 19.84 10.69
N ILE A 192 -4.30 18.83 11.51
CA ILE A 192 -3.58 17.55 11.54
C ILE A 192 -3.67 16.82 10.20
N LEU A 193 -4.89 16.64 9.67
CA LEU A 193 -5.10 15.89 8.43
C LEU A 193 -4.52 16.63 7.21
N GLU A 194 -4.71 17.94 7.12
CA GLU A 194 -4.08 18.78 6.08
C GLU A 194 -2.55 18.72 6.17
N SER A 195 -1.98 18.74 7.39
CA SER A 195 -0.53 18.62 7.58
C SER A 195 -0.02 17.27 7.10
N LEU A 196 -0.67 16.16 7.48
CA LEU A 196 -0.27 14.81 7.06
C LEU A 196 -0.27 14.66 5.54
N PHE A 197 -1.33 15.12 4.88
CA PHE A 197 -1.44 15.02 3.43
C PHE A 197 -0.50 15.99 2.71
N SER A 198 -0.34 17.22 3.21
CA SER A 198 0.52 18.23 2.57
C SER A 198 2.01 17.88 2.62
N THR A 199 2.46 17.22 3.68
CA THR A 199 3.90 17.08 3.98
C THR A 199 4.43 15.66 3.83
N GLY A 200 3.52 14.68 3.82
CA GLY A 200 3.86 13.28 3.95
C GLY A 200 4.59 12.93 5.25
N LEU A 201 4.48 13.73 6.34
CA LEU A 201 5.14 13.44 7.62
C LEU A 201 4.85 12.02 8.16
N ARG A 202 5.83 11.41 8.82
CA ARG A 202 5.57 10.23 9.66
C ARG A 202 4.78 10.66 10.88
N ILE A 203 4.00 9.75 11.47
CA ILE A 203 3.20 10.07 12.65
C ILE A 203 4.05 10.59 13.82
N ALA A 204 5.21 9.99 14.07
CA ALA A 204 6.14 10.44 15.10
C ALA A 204 6.72 11.84 14.81
N GLU A 205 6.95 12.16 13.54
CA GLU A 205 7.43 13.49 13.13
C GLU A 205 6.35 14.55 13.36
N LEU A 206 5.09 14.25 12.99
CA LEU A 206 3.95 15.13 13.24
C LEU A 206 3.73 15.35 14.75
N VAL A 207 3.79 14.27 15.55
CA VAL A 207 3.68 14.34 17.02
C VAL A 207 4.77 15.23 17.61
N ALA A 208 5.98 15.21 17.06
CA ALA A 208 7.13 15.94 17.57
C ALA A 208 7.13 17.45 17.26
N LEU A 209 6.24 17.93 16.38
CA LEU A 209 6.20 19.36 16.02
C LEU A 209 5.93 20.26 17.23
N ASN A 210 6.58 21.43 17.25
CA ASN A 210 6.47 22.45 18.30
C ASN A 210 6.01 23.79 17.74
N THR A 211 5.33 24.60 18.55
CA THR A 211 4.83 25.93 18.18
C THR A 211 5.95 26.89 17.78
N GLU A 212 7.11 26.81 18.44
CA GLU A 212 8.30 27.62 18.15
C GLU A 212 8.76 27.48 16.68
N GLN A 213 8.62 26.29 16.09
CA GLN A 213 8.96 26.03 14.69
C GLN A 213 8.06 26.81 13.71
N PHE A 214 6.92 27.32 14.18
CA PHE A 214 5.91 28.02 13.40
C PHE A 214 5.77 29.50 13.82
N ALA A 215 6.69 30.05 14.60
CA ALA A 215 6.61 31.43 15.10
C ALA A 215 6.49 32.48 13.96
N ASN A 216 7.18 32.23 12.83
CA ASN A 216 7.32 33.20 11.73
C ASN A 216 6.43 32.85 10.51
N ILE A 217 5.23 32.31 10.72
CA ILE A 217 4.34 31.90 9.63
C ILE A 217 3.29 32.95 9.23
N LYS A 218 3.10 34.01 10.02
CA LYS A 218 1.94 34.94 9.92
C LYS A 218 1.68 35.41 8.49
N ASP A 219 2.70 35.90 7.80
CA ASP A 219 2.58 36.48 6.46
C ASP A 219 2.95 35.50 5.33
N LYS A 220 3.24 34.24 5.66
CA LYS A 220 3.64 33.23 4.69
C LYS A 220 2.42 32.53 4.08
N LYS A 221 2.42 32.34 2.76
CA LYS A 221 1.41 31.52 2.07
C LYS A 221 1.73 30.04 2.14
N ASP A 222 2.99 29.67 1.94
CA ASP A 222 3.50 28.32 2.12
C ASP A 222 4.65 28.31 3.14
N PHE A 223 4.98 27.15 3.69
CA PHE A 223 6.01 27.07 4.73
C PHE A 223 6.87 25.82 4.62
N GLU A 224 8.18 26.01 4.61
CA GLU A 224 9.15 24.91 4.66
C GLU A 224 9.64 24.71 6.10
N LEU A 225 9.83 23.46 6.50
CA LEU A 225 10.28 23.11 7.84
C LEU A 225 11.25 21.93 7.79
N SER A 226 12.38 22.05 8.50
CA SER A 226 13.28 20.92 8.73
C SER A 226 12.75 20.02 9.84
N VAL A 227 12.64 18.72 9.58
CA VAL A 227 12.21 17.70 10.53
C VAL A 227 13.24 16.58 10.63
N ILE A 228 13.39 16.00 11.83
CA ILE A 228 14.32 14.89 12.07
C ILE A 228 13.60 13.57 11.84
N GLY A 229 14.03 12.84 10.82
CA GLY A 229 13.48 11.52 10.47
C GLY A 229 14.10 10.35 11.25
N LYS A 230 13.69 9.14 10.89
CA LYS A 230 14.25 7.90 11.45
C LYS A 230 15.77 7.84 11.23
N GLY A 231 16.53 7.62 12.30
CA GLY A 231 18.00 7.59 12.26
C GLY A 231 18.67 8.96 12.36
N GLY A 232 17.97 9.99 12.84
CA GLY A 232 18.55 11.29 13.21
C GLY A 232 18.82 12.25 12.05
N ASN A 233 18.34 11.95 10.84
CA ASN A 233 18.68 12.75 9.67
C ASN A 233 17.63 13.82 9.41
N PRO A 234 18.03 15.10 9.30
CA PRO A 234 17.11 16.16 8.95
C PRO A 234 16.64 16.03 7.49
N ARG A 235 15.39 16.41 7.23
CA ARG A 235 14.83 16.58 5.90
C ARG A 235 13.85 17.75 5.89
N THR A 236 13.72 18.42 4.76
CA THR A 236 12.74 19.49 4.58
C THR A 236 11.36 18.92 4.24
N VAL A 237 10.31 19.45 4.85
CA VAL A 237 8.92 19.26 4.45
C VAL A 237 8.29 20.60 4.10
N TYR A 238 7.22 20.56 3.30
CA TYR A 238 6.54 21.75 2.82
C TYR A 238 5.06 21.68 3.17
N PHE A 239 4.59 22.72 3.84
CA PHE A 239 3.20 22.95 4.18
C PHE A 239 2.58 23.83 3.09
N SER A 240 1.51 23.32 2.48
CA SER A 240 0.71 24.03 1.49
C SER A 240 -0.04 25.19 2.13
N GLU A 241 -0.58 26.07 1.31
CA GLU A 241 -1.38 27.20 1.77
C GLU A 241 -2.60 26.76 2.58
N ARG A 242 -3.24 25.66 2.16
CA ARG A 242 -4.36 25.06 2.91
C ARG A 242 -3.92 24.56 4.29
N ALA A 243 -2.85 23.77 4.34
CA ALA A 243 -2.35 23.22 5.61
C ALA A 243 -1.89 24.34 6.55
N LEU A 244 -1.16 25.31 6.02
CA LEU A 244 -0.68 26.46 6.80
C LEU A 244 -1.84 27.34 7.28
N GLY A 245 -2.87 27.55 6.46
CA GLY A 245 -4.07 28.29 6.83
C GLY A 245 -4.79 27.66 8.04
N TYR A 246 -4.96 26.34 8.05
CA TYR A 246 -5.56 25.64 9.19
C TYR A 246 -4.64 25.62 10.42
N ILE A 247 -3.32 25.54 10.25
CA ILE A 247 -2.37 25.67 11.37
C ILE A 247 -2.47 27.06 12.01
N LYS A 248 -2.51 28.14 11.22
CA LYS A 248 -2.70 29.51 11.72
C LYS A 248 -4.01 29.65 12.49
N LYS A 249 -5.13 29.18 11.91
CA LYS A 249 -6.45 29.21 12.55
C LYS A 249 -6.49 28.40 13.85
N TYR A 250 -5.79 27.27 13.88
CA TYR A 250 -5.67 26.46 15.09
C TYR A 250 -4.85 27.19 16.16
N LEU A 251 -3.69 27.76 15.82
CA LEU A 251 -2.84 28.48 16.75
C LEU A 251 -3.55 29.69 17.39
N SER A 252 -4.37 30.43 16.64
CA SER A 252 -5.14 31.56 17.19
C SER A 252 -6.22 31.14 18.19
N LEU A 253 -6.72 29.90 18.12
CA LEU A 253 -7.78 29.38 18.99
C LEU A 253 -7.27 28.44 20.10
N ARG A 254 -5.99 28.05 20.03
CA ARG A 254 -5.39 27.04 20.91
C ARG A 254 -5.32 27.48 22.37
N ASN A 255 -5.02 28.77 22.62
CA ASN A 255 -4.89 29.37 23.96
C ASN A 255 -4.21 28.45 25.00
N SER A 256 -2.95 28.08 24.75
CA SER A 256 -2.18 27.20 25.63
C SER A 256 -0.70 27.56 25.61
N LYS A 257 -0.01 27.42 26.75
CA LYS A 257 1.44 27.65 26.91
C LYS A 257 2.30 26.45 26.51
N GLU A 258 1.68 25.31 26.20
CA GLU A 258 2.38 24.08 25.84
C GLU A 258 3.25 24.28 24.58
N LYS A 259 4.45 23.67 24.56
CA LYS A 259 5.37 23.79 23.40
C LYS A 259 4.91 22.96 22.21
N SER A 260 4.21 21.86 22.46
CA SER A 260 3.74 20.92 21.44
C SER A 260 2.77 21.60 20.48
N LEU A 261 2.96 21.46 19.16
CA LEU A 261 2.05 22.05 18.18
C LEU A 261 0.62 21.55 18.41
N PHE A 262 0.43 20.23 18.31
CA PHE A 262 -0.87 19.60 18.48
C PHE A 262 -1.09 19.08 19.89
N ILE A 263 -2.11 19.60 20.57
CA ILE A 263 -2.41 19.27 21.97
C ILE A 263 -3.78 18.63 22.17
N ASN A 264 -3.90 17.90 23.27
CA ASN A 264 -5.11 17.39 23.86
C ASN A 264 -5.66 18.44 24.84
N PHE A 265 -6.89 18.91 24.60
CA PHE A 265 -7.54 19.93 25.42
C PHE A 265 -8.23 19.39 26.69
N ARG A 266 -8.10 18.08 26.98
CA ARG A 266 -8.69 17.46 28.18
C ARG A 266 -7.84 17.66 29.43
N ASP A 267 -6.55 17.90 29.22
CA ASP A 267 -5.61 18.11 30.30
C ASP A 267 -5.73 19.55 30.80
N LYS A 268 -6.16 19.71 32.05
CA LYS A 268 -6.45 21.01 32.67
C LYS A 268 -5.18 21.67 33.22
N ASP A 269 -4.17 20.87 33.56
CA ASP A 269 -2.95 21.31 34.24
C ASP A 269 -1.81 21.59 33.24
N GLY A 270 -2.04 21.33 31.95
CA GLY A 270 -1.11 21.59 30.85
C GLY A 270 -0.01 20.53 30.71
N THR A 271 0.38 19.87 31.80
CA THR A 271 1.46 18.88 31.85
C THR A 271 1.11 17.59 31.12
N GLY A 272 1.63 17.42 29.89
CA GLY A 272 1.42 16.20 29.11
C GLY A 272 0.33 16.32 28.05
N SER A 273 -0.06 17.55 27.70
CA SER A 273 -1.07 17.80 26.69
C SER A 273 -0.67 17.41 25.27
N ARG A 274 0.58 16.96 24.97
CA ARG A 274 0.96 16.56 23.59
C ARG A 274 0.06 15.43 23.09
N LEU A 275 -0.47 15.54 21.86
CA LEU A 275 -1.18 14.41 21.27
C LEU A 275 -0.24 13.24 21.00
N THR A 276 -0.63 12.05 21.45
CA THR A 276 0.10 10.82 21.17
C THR A 276 -0.16 10.34 19.74
N SER A 277 0.74 9.48 19.23
CA SER A 277 0.54 8.75 17.97
C SER A 277 -0.83 8.06 17.91
N ARG A 278 -1.21 7.37 19.00
CA ARG A 278 -2.50 6.67 19.10
C ARG A 278 -3.69 7.63 19.05
N SER A 279 -3.57 8.82 19.63
CA SER A 279 -4.62 9.83 19.57
C SER A 279 -4.82 10.34 18.14
N ILE A 280 -3.73 10.56 17.40
CA ILE A 280 -3.78 10.98 16.00
C ILE A 280 -4.34 9.87 15.11
N GLU A 281 -3.94 8.61 15.31
CA GLU A 281 -4.56 7.46 14.60
C GLU A 281 -6.07 7.39 14.82
N ARG A 282 -6.53 7.61 16.06
CA ARG A 282 -7.96 7.66 16.37
C ARG A 282 -8.67 8.82 15.68
N ILE A 283 -8.03 9.99 15.59
CA ILE A 283 -8.55 11.15 14.86
C ILE A 283 -8.71 10.79 13.38
N VAL A 284 -7.66 10.24 12.74
CA VAL A 284 -7.72 9.83 11.33
C VAL A 284 -8.83 8.79 11.11
N LYS A 285 -8.88 7.75 11.97
CA LYS A 285 -9.91 6.70 11.88
C LYS A 285 -11.33 7.26 12.06
N LYS A 286 -11.54 8.19 12.99
CA LYS A 286 -12.83 8.86 13.21
C LYS A 286 -13.33 9.51 11.93
N TYR A 287 -12.51 10.37 11.31
CA TYR A 287 -12.95 11.08 10.11
C TYR A 287 -12.99 10.19 8.87
N ALA A 288 -12.19 9.12 8.82
CA ALA A 288 -12.33 8.11 7.78
C ALA A 288 -13.70 7.42 7.81
N ILE A 289 -14.18 7.06 9.00
CA ILE A 289 -15.52 6.48 9.18
C ILE A 289 -16.61 7.50 8.79
N LEU A 290 -16.50 8.75 9.26
CA LEU A 290 -17.46 9.80 8.94
C LEU A 290 -17.51 10.13 7.43
N ALA A 291 -16.38 10.05 6.74
CA ALA A 291 -16.27 10.29 5.31
C ALA A 291 -16.74 9.10 4.44
N GLY A 292 -17.09 7.96 5.04
CA GLY A 292 -17.44 6.74 4.32
C GLY A 292 -16.28 6.15 3.51
N ILE A 293 -15.03 6.45 3.89
CA ILE A 293 -13.83 5.92 3.23
C ILE A 293 -13.31 4.69 3.99
N PRO A 294 -12.39 3.90 3.39
CA PRO A 294 -12.00 2.62 3.99
C PRO A 294 -11.45 2.73 5.42
N VAL A 295 -11.92 1.84 6.30
CA VAL A 295 -11.59 1.82 7.74
C VAL A 295 -10.10 1.57 8.01
N PHE A 296 -9.36 1.08 7.02
CA PHE A 296 -7.90 0.92 7.10
C PHE A 296 -7.14 2.25 7.05
N THR A 297 -7.81 3.38 6.83
CA THR A 297 -7.17 4.69 6.68
C THR A 297 -6.43 5.05 7.97
N THR A 298 -5.11 5.20 7.84
CA THR A 298 -4.18 5.56 8.92
C THR A 298 -3.28 6.71 8.48
N PRO A 299 -2.51 7.34 9.38
CA PRO A 299 -1.48 8.30 8.99
C PRO A 299 -0.49 7.75 7.94
N HIS A 300 -0.20 6.45 7.98
CA HIS A 300 0.62 5.78 6.97
C HIS A 300 -0.06 5.73 5.60
N THR A 301 -1.37 5.48 5.55
CA THR A 301 -2.19 5.57 4.32
C THR A 301 -2.12 6.98 3.72
N LEU A 302 -2.22 8.03 4.54
CA LEU A 302 -2.15 9.42 4.06
C LEU A 302 -0.78 9.78 3.50
N ARG A 303 0.29 9.32 4.15
CA ARG A 303 1.65 9.47 3.64
C ARG A 303 1.85 8.76 2.30
N HIS A 304 1.25 7.59 2.11
CA HIS A 304 1.26 6.92 0.81
C HIS A 304 0.41 7.63 -0.25
N SER A 305 -0.71 8.21 0.17
CA SER A 305 -1.57 9.00 -0.71
C SER A 305 -0.82 10.23 -1.22
N TYR A 306 -0.09 10.93 -0.35
CA TYR A 306 0.82 12.02 -0.73
C TYR A 306 1.88 11.57 -1.77
N ALA A 307 2.57 10.45 -1.50
CA ALA A 307 3.59 9.95 -2.41
C ALA A 307 3.03 9.52 -3.77
N THR A 308 1.82 8.94 -3.77
CA THR A 308 1.15 8.46 -4.98
C THR A 308 0.61 9.63 -5.79
N ASP A 309 0.07 10.66 -5.12
CA ASP A 309 -0.43 11.87 -5.77
C ASP A 309 0.68 12.60 -6.54
N LEU A 310 1.82 12.88 -5.89
CA LEU A 310 3.01 13.43 -6.54
C LEU A 310 3.43 12.62 -7.77
N LEU A 311 3.48 11.30 -7.63
CA LEU A 311 3.84 10.41 -8.71
C LEU A 311 2.84 10.47 -9.87
N THR A 312 1.54 10.45 -9.60
CA THR A 312 0.50 10.51 -10.63
C THR A 312 0.50 11.85 -11.37
N GLN A 313 0.97 12.91 -10.73
CA GLN A 313 1.15 14.22 -11.33
C GLN A 313 2.49 14.37 -12.09
N GLY A 314 3.28 13.28 -12.20
CA GLY A 314 4.50 13.24 -13.01
C GLY A 314 5.77 13.66 -12.28
N VAL A 315 5.74 13.79 -10.96
CA VAL A 315 6.94 14.09 -10.17
C VAL A 315 7.91 12.92 -10.21
N ASP A 316 9.18 13.21 -10.51
CA ASP A 316 10.20 12.19 -10.58
C ASP A 316 10.41 11.49 -9.24
N LEU A 317 10.72 10.20 -9.33
CA LEU A 317 10.81 9.33 -8.17
C LEU A 317 11.89 9.77 -7.15
N ARG A 318 12.98 10.38 -7.61
CA ARG A 318 14.06 10.83 -6.73
C ARG A 318 13.59 11.99 -5.87
N SER A 319 12.90 12.96 -6.45
CA SER A 319 12.25 14.06 -5.72
C SER A 319 11.25 13.52 -4.67
N ILE A 320 10.47 12.48 -5.01
CA ILE A 320 9.54 11.83 -4.06
C ILE A 320 10.31 11.15 -2.90
N GLN A 321 11.42 10.46 -3.18
CA GLN A 321 12.24 9.84 -2.15
C GLN A 321 12.86 10.87 -1.19
N GLU A 322 13.25 12.04 -1.71
CA GLU A 322 13.73 13.17 -0.93
C GLU A 322 12.63 13.75 -0.03
N PHE A 323 11.41 13.97 -0.56
CA PHE A 323 10.24 14.36 0.24
C PHE A 323 9.88 13.35 1.33
N LEU A 324 10.17 12.06 1.16
CA LEU A 324 9.88 11.02 2.15
C LEU A 324 11.07 10.74 3.09
N GLY A 325 12.26 11.28 2.80
CA GLY A 325 13.47 11.03 3.58
C GLY A 325 13.86 9.54 3.59
N HIS A 326 13.90 8.90 2.42
CA HIS A 326 14.48 7.56 2.23
C HIS A 326 15.99 7.69 1.91
N LYS A 327 16.86 7.03 2.68
CA LYS A 327 18.31 7.01 2.43
C LYS A 327 18.69 5.90 1.44
N ASN A 328 19.29 6.27 0.30
CA ASN A 328 20.62 5.80 -0.12
C ASN A 328 21.19 6.54 -1.37
N ILE A 329 22.24 7.34 -1.09
CA ILE A 329 23.57 7.57 -1.74
C ILE A 329 23.68 7.64 -3.27
N VAL A 330 23.85 8.86 -3.81
CA VAL A 330 25.10 9.35 -4.46
C VAL A 330 25.14 10.90 -4.28
N THR A 331 26.27 11.39 -3.75
CA THR A 331 26.72 12.80 -3.59
C THR A 331 25.79 13.79 -2.87
N THR A 332 26.06 14.07 -1.59
CA THR A 332 25.35 15.12 -0.83
C THR A 332 26.29 15.88 0.09
N GLN A 333 27.14 16.73 -0.50
CA GLN A 333 27.72 17.87 0.23
C GLN A 333 27.61 19.21 -0.53
N ILE A 334 27.25 19.21 -1.83
CA ILE A 334 27.23 20.45 -2.64
C ILE A 334 25.80 20.96 -3.01
N TYR A 335 24.73 20.17 -2.83
CA TYR A 335 23.42 20.47 -3.46
C TYR A 335 22.25 20.80 -2.52
N THR A 336 22.45 21.27 -1.29
CA THR A 336 21.34 21.51 -0.35
C THR A 336 20.41 22.68 -0.74
N HIS A 337 20.94 23.80 -1.21
CA HIS A 337 20.11 24.99 -1.53
C HIS A 337 19.33 24.89 -2.84
N VAL A 338 19.94 24.35 -3.91
CA VAL A 338 19.29 24.19 -5.22
C VAL A 338 18.17 23.14 -5.16
N THR A 339 18.39 22.07 -4.40
CA THR A 339 17.40 20.99 -4.22
C THR A 339 16.18 21.46 -3.42
N ASN A 340 16.37 22.27 -2.37
CA ASN A 340 15.24 22.82 -1.60
C ASN A 340 14.35 23.74 -2.46
N LYS A 341 14.94 24.61 -3.30
CA LYS A 341 14.14 25.45 -4.21
C LYS A 341 13.33 24.61 -5.20
N ARG A 342 13.97 23.63 -5.85
CA ARG A 342 13.30 22.70 -6.77
C ARG A 342 12.16 21.92 -6.08
N LEU A 343 12.41 21.34 -4.92
CA LEU A 343 11.39 20.59 -4.17
C LEU A 343 10.24 21.49 -3.73
N ARG A 344 10.52 22.74 -3.32
CA ARG A 344 9.48 23.72 -3.00
C ARG A 344 8.60 24.04 -4.22
N ASP A 345 9.21 24.26 -5.38
CA ASP A 345 8.47 24.57 -6.60
C ASP A 345 7.61 23.39 -7.06
N ILE A 346 8.13 22.16 -6.99
CA ILE A 346 7.37 20.92 -7.21
C ILE A 346 6.18 20.83 -6.22
N HIS A 347 6.44 21.07 -4.94
CA HIS A 347 5.38 21.02 -3.93
C HIS A 347 4.27 22.05 -4.20
N ARG A 348 4.65 23.29 -4.53
CA ARG A 348 3.70 24.35 -4.90
C ARG A 348 2.85 23.99 -6.12
N GLN A 349 3.48 23.39 -7.13
CA GLN A 349 2.82 23.00 -8.37
C GLN A 349 1.76 21.92 -8.14
N PHE A 350 2.09 20.88 -7.38
CA PHE A 350 1.28 19.65 -7.32
C PHE A 350 0.51 19.47 -6.00
N HIS A 351 0.97 20.06 -4.90
CA HIS A 351 0.36 20.01 -3.57
C HIS A 351 0.05 21.39 -2.96
N GLY A 352 0.16 22.48 -3.73
CA GLY A 352 -0.17 23.84 -3.27
C GLY A 352 -1.64 24.05 -2.88
N GLY A 353 -2.52 23.06 -3.10
CA GLY A 353 -3.93 23.08 -2.70
C GLY A 353 -4.92 23.42 -3.82
N LYS A 354 -4.45 23.66 -5.05
CA LYS A 354 -5.29 24.01 -6.21
C LYS A 354 -6.20 22.87 -6.70
N ASN A 355 -5.79 21.62 -6.48
CA ASN A 355 -6.48 20.43 -7.00
C ASN A 355 -7.55 19.85 -6.04
N LEU A 356 -7.62 20.35 -4.79
CA LEU A 356 -8.65 19.95 -3.83
C LEU A 356 -9.75 21.02 -3.82
N LYS A 357 -11.00 20.64 -4.12
CA LYS A 357 -12.11 21.59 -4.06
C LYS A 357 -12.45 21.85 -2.58
N SER A 358 -12.81 23.10 -2.29
CA SER A 358 -12.97 23.61 -0.91
C SER A 358 -14.38 23.40 -0.40
#